data_AF-A0A939HQ29-F1
#
_entry.id   AF-A0A939HQ29-F1
#
_cell.length_a   1.000
_cell.length_b   1.000
_cell.length_c   1.000
_cell.angle_alpha   90.00
_cell.angle_beta   90.00
_cell.angle_gamma   90.00
#
_symmetry.space_group_name_H-M   'P 1'
#
loop_
_entity.id
_entity.type
_entity.pdbx_description
1 polymer ?
#
loop_
_entity_poly.entity_id
_entity_poly.type
_entity_poly.pdbx_seq_one_letter_code
_entity_poly.pdbx_strand_id
1 'polypeptide(L)'
;MRTREEQISHLSVALFNQHVDIDACIKLARKYILEAERRAEQRVRAEIGRDSERLDWLDKTRFVTLEDAIIGWRISVIGNRLFSMKGTVRQAIDAARELDNDRG
;
A
#
# COMPACT_ATOMS: atom_id res chain seq x y z
N MET A 1 -5.44 -9.83 10.41
CA MET A 1 -6.41 -9.06 9.62
C MET A 1 -7.43 -10.05 9.07
N ARG A 2 -8.73 -9.87 9.30
CA ARG A 2 -9.75 -10.83 8.80
C ARG A 2 -9.78 -10.84 7.27
N THR A 3 -9.92 -12.01 6.66
CA THR A 3 -10.04 -12.17 5.20
C THR A 3 -11.39 -11.66 4.68
N ARG A 4 -11.53 -11.52 3.36
CA ARG A 4 -12.80 -11.11 2.75
C ARG A 4 -13.90 -12.14 3.05
N GLU A 5 -13.54 -13.42 2.97
CA GLU A 5 -14.41 -14.56 3.19
C GLU A 5 -14.89 -14.61 4.66
N GLU A 6 -13.98 -14.38 5.60
CA GLU A 6 -14.31 -14.27 7.03
C GLU A 6 -15.25 -13.09 7.31
N GLN A 7 -15.05 -11.95 6.64
CA GLN A 7 -15.92 -10.77 6.79
C GLN A 7 -17.31 -11.01 6.23
N ILE A 8 -17.42 -11.67 5.07
CA ILE A 8 -18.69 -12.06 4.48
C ILE A 8 -19.41 -13.06 5.39
N SER A 9 -18.71 -14.10 5.86
CA SER A 9 -19.30 -15.09 6.76
C SER A 9 -19.83 -14.45 8.05
N HIS A 10 -19.05 -13.56 8.67
CA HIS A 10 -19.46 -12.86 9.88
C HIS A 10 -20.65 -11.93 9.65
N LEU A 11 -20.70 -11.22 8.52
CA LEU A 11 -21.87 -10.40 8.15
C LEU A 11 -23.11 -11.27 7.92
N SER A 12 -22.99 -12.39 7.20
CA SER A 12 -24.11 -13.30 6.93
C SER A 12 -24.70 -13.86 8.23
N VAL A 13 -23.87 -14.27 9.18
CA VAL A 13 -24.32 -14.72 10.50
C VAL A 13 -25.02 -13.58 11.26
N ALA A 14 -24.46 -12.38 11.23
CA ALA A 14 -25.01 -11.25 11.96
C ALA A 14 -26.36 -10.78 11.37
N LEU A 15 -26.53 -10.85 10.04
CA LEU A 15 -27.81 -10.61 9.36
C LEU A 15 -28.83 -11.70 9.67
N PHE A 16 -28.42 -12.97 9.62
CA PHE A 16 -29.30 -14.08 10.00
C PHE A 16 -29.79 -13.93 11.45
N ASN A 17 -28.97 -13.44 12.37
CA ASN A 17 -29.40 -13.24 13.75
C ASN A 17 -30.38 -12.07 13.95
N GLN A 18 -30.48 -11.14 13.01
CA GLN A 18 -31.40 -9.99 13.07
C GLN A 18 -32.55 -10.09 12.06
N HIS A 19 -32.72 -11.25 11.41
CA HIS A 19 -33.60 -11.43 10.24
C HIS A 19 -35.07 -11.03 10.41
N VAL A 20 -35.56 -10.95 11.64
CA VAL A 20 -36.93 -10.52 11.97
C VAL A 20 -37.13 -9.00 11.90
N ASP A 21 -36.06 -8.22 11.95
CA ASP A 21 -36.06 -6.76 11.84
C ASP A 21 -35.24 -6.34 10.62
N ILE A 22 -35.94 -6.07 9.52
CA ILE A 22 -35.35 -5.69 8.24
C ILE A 22 -34.57 -4.37 8.37
N ASP A 23 -35.06 -3.42 9.16
CA ASP A 23 -34.39 -2.13 9.35
C ASP A 23 -33.08 -2.31 10.14
N ALA A 24 -33.07 -3.19 11.14
CA ALA A 24 -31.85 -3.56 11.85
C ALA A 24 -30.84 -4.24 10.92
N CYS A 25 -31.29 -5.17 10.06
CA CYS A 25 -30.45 -5.81 9.05
C CYS A 25 -29.83 -4.80 8.08
N ILE A 26 -30.62 -3.83 7.58
CA ILE A 26 -30.12 -2.78 6.68
C ILE A 26 -29.08 -1.91 7.40
N LYS A 27 -29.34 -1.48 8.64
CA LYS A 27 -28.38 -0.69 9.43
C LYS A 27 -27.07 -1.45 9.65
N LEU A 28 -27.17 -2.74 9.95
CA LEU A 28 -26.02 -3.62 10.15
C LEU A 28 -25.21 -3.76 8.86
N ALA A 29 -25.85 -4.08 7.73
CA ALA A 29 -25.18 -4.19 6.43
C ALA A 29 -24.46 -2.88 6.06
N ARG A 30 -25.13 -1.72 6.23
CA ARG A 30 -24.53 -0.40 5.98
C ARG A 30 -23.28 -0.17 6.82
N LYS A 31 -23.31 -0.54 8.11
CA LYS A 31 -22.15 -0.41 8.99
C LYS A 31 -20.95 -1.21 8.47
N TYR A 32 -21.15 -2.45 8.05
CA TYR A 32 -20.07 -3.30 7.54
C TYR A 32 -19.50 -2.78 6.21
N ILE A 33 -20.36 -2.30 5.31
CA ILE A 33 -19.93 -1.72 4.03
C ILE A 33 -19.08 -0.48 4.28
N LEU A 34 -19.56 0.46 5.11
CA LEU A 34 -18.84 1.69 5.44
C LEU A 34 -17.49 1.40 6.12
N GLU A 35 -17.43 0.39 6.99
CA GLU A 35 -16.16 -0.02 7.60
C GLU A 35 -15.19 -0.58 6.56
N ALA A 36 -15.67 -1.42 5.64
CA ALA A 36 -14.85 -1.98 4.57
C ALA A 36 -14.33 -0.88 3.62
N GLU A 37 -15.16 0.09 3.26
CA GLU A 37 -14.79 1.25 2.45
C GLU A 37 -13.71 2.09 3.16
N ARG A 38 -13.89 2.42 4.43
CA ARG A 38 -12.88 3.16 5.21
C ARG A 38 -11.54 2.42 5.27
N ARG A 39 -11.56 1.10 5.46
CA ARG A 39 -10.31 0.28 5.44
C ARG A 39 -9.67 0.25 4.06
N ALA A 40 -10.45 0.28 2.98
CA ALA A 40 -9.91 0.37 1.62
C ALA A 40 -9.29 1.75 1.39
N GLU A 41 -9.99 2.83 1.73
CA GLU A 41 -9.52 4.21 1.60
C GLU A 41 -8.24 4.43 2.40
N GLN A 42 -8.16 3.95 3.66
CA GLN A 42 -6.96 4.05 4.48
C GLN A 42 -5.76 3.33 3.84
N ARG A 43 -5.96 2.16 3.24
CA ARG A 43 -4.89 1.42 2.54
C ARG A 43 -4.40 2.19 1.31
N VAL A 44 -5.32 2.71 0.50
CA VAL A 44 -4.98 3.51 -0.69
C VAL A 44 -4.25 4.78 -0.28
N ARG A 45 -4.74 5.50 0.73
CA ARG A 45 -4.12 6.71 1.24
C ARG A 45 -2.72 6.45 1.80
N ALA A 46 -2.51 5.32 2.47
CA ALA A 46 -1.19 4.91 2.93
C ALA A 46 -0.24 4.57 1.77
N GLU A 47 -0.74 3.96 0.69
CA GLU A 47 0.07 3.71 -0.51
C GLU A 47 0.43 5.00 -1.24
N ILE A 48 -0.53 5.92 -1.40
CA ILE A 48 -0.29 7.26 -1.96
C ILE A 48 0.74 8.01 -1.11
N GLY A 49 0.63 7.98 0.21
CA GLY A 49 1.61 8.61 1.10
C GLY A 49 3.03 8.10 0.86
N ARG A 50 3.21 6.77 0.75
CA ARG A 50 4.52 6.20 0.42
C ARG A 50 5.00 6.60 -0.98
N ASP A 51 4.11 6.64 -1.97
CA ASP A 51 4.47 7.08 -3.31
C ASP A 51 4.87 8.56 -3.33
N SER A 52 4.17 9.42 -2.59
CA SER A 52 4.55 10.83 -2.41
C SER A 52 5.93 10.96 -1.79
N GLU A 53 6.24 10.19 -0.74
CA GLU A 53 7.58 10.20 -0.14
C GLU A 53 8.69 9.72 -1.10
N ARG A 54 8.39 8.74 -1.97
CA ARG A 54 9.33 8.30 -3.02
C ARG A 54 9.58 9.42 -4.02
N LEU A 55 8.53 10.11 -4.46
CA LEU A 55 8.64 11.25 -5.38
C LEU A 55 9.41 12.41 -4.74
N ASP A 56 9.14 12.73 -3.47
CA ASP A 56 9.85 13.78 -2.74
C ASP A 56 11.35 13.46 -2.63
N TRP A 57 11.72 12.19 -2.43
CA TRP A 57 13.11 11.78 -2.44
C TRP A 57 13.74 11.92 -3.83
N LEU A 58 13.05 11.48 -4.89
CA LEU A 58 13.51 11.63 -6.27
C LEU A 58 13.71 13.10 -6.65
N ASP A 59 12.81 13.99 -6.24
CA ASP A 59 12.90 15.43 -6.50
C ASP A 59 14.12 16.07 -5.82
N LYS A 60 14.41 15.67 -4.59
CA LYS A 60 15.56 16.18 -3.82
C LYS A 60 16.89 15.55 -4.23
N THR A 61 16.86 14.37 -4.83
CA THR A 61 18.06 13.61 -5.19
C THR A 61 18.53 13.97 -6.59
N ARG A 62 19.69 14.62 -6.70
CA ARG A 62 20.27 14.97 -8.00
C ARG A 62 20.82 13.75 -8.74
N PHE A 63 20.63 13.71 -10.06
CA PHE A 63 21.16 12.70 -10.98
C PHE A 63 20.74 11.27 -10.62
N VAL A 64 19.42 11.02 -10.56
CA VAL A 64 18.87 9.67 -10.41
C VAL A 64 18.59 9.06 -11.79
N THR A 65 19.20 7.91 -12.07
CA THR A 65 18.86 7.09 -13.24
C THR A 65 18.19 5.80 -12.79
N LEU A 66 17.01 5.51 -13.34
CA LEU A 66 16.29 4.25 -13.14
C LEU A 66 16.37 3.43 -14.43
N GLU A 67 16.94 2.23 -14.35
CA GLU A 67 17.12 1.32 -15.49
C GLU A 67 16.52 -0.04 -15.17
N ASP A 68 15.81 -0.62 -16.14
CA ASP A 68 15.47 -2.05 -16.12
C ASP A 68 16.68 -2.84 -16.62
N ALA A 69 17.40 -3.47 -15.71
CA ALA A 69 18.61 -4.23 -16.00
C ALA A 69 18.31 -5.74 -16.01
N ILE A 70 19.23 -6.52 -16.60
CA ILE A 70 19.11 -7.99 -16.71
C ILE A 70 18.81 -8.68 -15.36
N ILE A 71 19.26 -8.07 -14.25
CA ILE A 71 19.13 -8.61 -12.89
C ILE A 71 18.01 -7.95 -12.05
N GLY A 72 17.19 -7.09 -12.66
CA GLY A 72 16.12 -6.32 -12.02
C GLY A 72 16.31 -4.82 -12.14
N TRP A 73 15.66 -4.06 -11.28
CA TRP A 73 15.76 -2.60 -11.30
C TRP A 73 17.13 -2.15 -10.81
N ARG A 74 17.74 -1.22 -11.54
CA ARG A 74 18.98 -0.56 -11.19
C ARG A 74 18.72 0.92 -10.96
N ILE A 75 19.20 1.44 -9.84
CA ILE A 75 19.12 2.86 -9.49
C ILE A 75 20.54 3.41 -9.37
N SER A 76 20.82 4.47 -10.13
CA SER A 76 22.08 5.22 -10.06
C SER A 76 21.85 6.56 -9.40
N VAL A 77 22.66 6.93 -8.39
CA VAL A 77 22.58 8.24 -7.71
C VAL A 77 23.95 8.91 -7.68
N ILE A 78 24.02 10.19 -8.09
CA ILE A 78 25.23 11.04 -8.08
C ILE A 78 26.48 10.29 -8.56
N GLY A 79 26.62 10.19 -9.88
CA GLY A 79 27.90 9.96 -10.55
C GLY A 79 28.63 8.62 -10.34
N ASN A 80 28.18 7.71 -9.44
CA ASN A 80 28.69 6.33 -9.34
C ASN A 80 27.96 5.39 -8.35
N ARG A 81 26.93 5.83 -7.60
CA ARG A 81 26.25 4.90 -6.66
C ARG A 81 25.26 4.05 -7.43
N LEU A 82 25.54 2.75 -7.55
CA LEU A 82 24.68 1.78 -8.22
C LEU A 82 24.05 0.86 -7.19
N PHE A 83 22.72 0.79 -7.20
CA PHE A 83 21.95 -0.18 -6.45
C PHE A 83 21.15 -1.05 -7.41
N SER A 84 21.03 -2.35 -7.13
CA SER A 84 20.23 -3.26 -7.94
C SER A 84 19.41 -4.19 -7.07
N MET A 85 18.13 -4.33 -7.40
CA MET A 85 17.21 -5.18 -6.68
C MET A 85 16.22 -5.86 -7.62
N LYS A 86 15.93 -7.13 -7.35
CA LYS A 86 14.83 -7.86 -7.98
C LYS A 86 13.49 -7.44 -7.37
N GLY A 87 12.47 -7.24 -8.19
CA GLY A 87 11.13 -6.86 -7.74
C GLY A 87 10.57 -5.69 -8.55
N THR A 88 9.76 -4.86 -7.88
CA THR A 88 9.16 -3.66 -8.49
C THR A 88 10.07 -2.45 -8.36
N VAL A 89 9.89 -1.46 -9.23
CA VAL A 89 10.61 -0.17 -9.16
C VAL A 89 10.44 0.52 -7.80
N ARG A 90 9.24 0.41 -7.20
CA ARG A 90 8.95 0.97 -5.86
C ARG A 90 9.84 0.36 -4.78
N GLN A 91 10.00 -0.97 -4.80
CA GLN A 91 10.88 -1.67 -3.85
C GLN A 91 12.34 -1.27 -4.04
N ALA A 92 12.78 -1.10 -5.29
CA ALA A 92 14.14 -0.64 -5.56
C ALA A 92 14.38 0.78 -5.05
N ILE A 93 13.40 1.70 -5.22
CA ILE A 93 13.47 3.07 -4.70
C ILE A 93 13.51 3.06 -3.17
N ASP A 94 12.65 2.27 -2.51
CA ASP A 94 12.63 2.19 -1.05
C ASP A 94 13.97 1.72 -0.49
N ALA A 95 14.56 0.67 -1.09
CA ALA A 95 15.86 0.17 -0.66
C ALA A 95 17.00 1.17 -0.92
N ALA A 96 16.96 1.91 -2.04
CA ALA A 96 17.92 2.98 -2.29
C ALA A 96 17.78 4.14 -1.29
N ARG A 97 16.55 4.49 -0.89
CA ARG A 97 16.24 5.51 0.12
C ARG A 97 16.75 5.14 1.50
N GLU A 98 16.54 3.89 1.92
CA GLU A 98 17.02 3.38 3.21
C GLU A 98 18.55 3.50 3.32
N LEU A 99 19.28 3.07 2.28
CA LEU A 99 20.75 3.16 2.23
C LEU A 99 21.29 4.59 2.28
N ASP A 100 20.53 5.57 1.80
CA ASP A 100 20.89 6.99 1.84
C ASP A 100 20.66 7.59 3.24
N ASN A 101 19.58 7.18 3.92
CA ASN A 101 19.24 7.63 5.28
C ASN A 101 20.18 7.08 6.36
N ASP A 102 20.68 5.84 6.22
CA ASP A 102 21.59 5.20 7.20
C ASP A 102 23.01 5.80 7.23
N ARG A 103 23.30 6.81 6.40
CA ARG A 103 24.64 7.39 6.23
C ARG A 103 24.74 8.87 6.59
N GLY A 104 23.64 9.49 7.02
CA GLY A 104 23.62 10.84 7.62
C GLY A 104 23.81 10.80 9.12
#